data_AF-A0A7S2YIQ5-F1
#
_entry.id   AF-A0A7S2YIQ5-F1
#
_cell.length_a   1.000
_cell.length_b   1.000
_cell.length_c   1.000
_cell.angle_alpha   90.00
_cell.angle_beta   90.00
_cell.angle_gamma   90.00
#
_symmetry.space_group_name_H-M   'P 1'
#
loop_
_entity.id
_entity.type
_entity.pdbx_description
1 polymer ?
#
loop_
_entity_poly.entity_id
_entity_poly.type
_entity_poly.pdbx_seq_one_letter_code
_entity_poly.pdbx_strand_id
1 'polypeptide(L)'
;MASIIEFQQSDIEVGSLLGTGGFSTVHSVDLSYMKLAEIDDYLAEQEKSFSQTVQQTSPEQQMTRRLNFRDSSEATLEACYHAEKAHVVKRLKPSLKSLPPHVQEMAAEDLKHEVKLLSELSSHPNIVTIYGVSSNFWEAPEKGFLCLERLVEPLDKALAKWKKEASSGIKILTRRHLAQELQAKRIQDVAIPVARAMAFLHDHNIIFRDLKPGNCGFGTAGIIRLFDFGFARRIDPKKTEDYKLTGHIGTLRYMAPEVASSEHYGFPADVHSFAMLLWELCTLQKPF
;
A
#
# COMPACT_ATOMS: atom_id res chain seq x y z
N MET A 1 -1.47 1.75 -21.10
CA MET A 1 -2.04 1.43 -19.77
C MET A 1 -3.55 1.54 -19.88
N ALA A 2 -4.29 0.60 -19.31
CA ALA A 2 -5.74 0.69 -19.19
C ALA A 2 -6.09 1.92 -18.34
N SER A 3 -7.09 2.70 -18.75
CA SER A 3 -7.62 3.79 -17.93
C SER A 3 -8.30 3.22 -16.69
N ILE A 4 -8.14 3.87 -15.55
CA ILE A 4 -8.89 3.53 -14.33
C ILE A 4 -10.40 3.70 -14.57
N ILE A 5 -11.22 2.93 -13.86
CA ILE A 5 -12.67 2.88 -14.02
C ILE A 5 -13.31 4.17 -13.48
N GLU A 6 -14.39 4.62 -14.13
CA GLU A 6 -15.25 5.66 -13.58
C GLU A 6 -16.50 5.03 -12.93
N PHE A 7 -16.75 5.41 -11.68
CA PHE A 7 -17.88 4.93 -10.87
C PHE A 7 -18.93 6.02 -10.68
N GLN A 8 -20.20 5.71 -10.98
CA GLN A 8 -21.31 6.54 -10.52
C GLN A 8 -21.49 6.39 -9.00
N GLN A 9 -22.04 7.41 -8.34
CA GLN A 9 -22.32 7.33 -6.91
C GLN A 9 -23.32 6.21 -6.57
N SER A 10 -24.21 5.86 -7.51
CA SER A 10 -25.16 4.76 -7.41
C SER A 10 -24.55 3.38 -7.59
N ASP A 11 -23.31 3.27 -8.07
CA ASP A 11 -22.65 1.99 -8.33
C ASP A 11 -22.12 1.33 -7.04
N ILE A 12 -22.14 2.08 -5.94
CA ILE A 12 -21.52 1.70 -4.69
C ILE A 12 -22.50 1.75 -3.52
N GLU A 13 -22.49 0.72 -2.68
CA GLU A 13 -23.11 0.76 -1.35
C GLU A 13 -22.01 0.85 -0.29
N VAL A 14 -21.99 1.97 0.43
CA VAL A 14 -20.95 2.26 1.42
C VAL A 14 -21.25 1.50 2.70
N GLY A 15 -20.34 0.61 3.09
CA GLY A 15 -20.42 -0.13 4.34
C GLY A 15 -19.68 0.54 5.50
N SER A 16 -19.11 -0.29 6.37
CA SER A 16 -18.48 0.12 7.62
C SER A 16 -17.19 0.93 7.44
N LEU A 17 -16.92 1.83 8.40
CA LEU A 17 -15.64 2.53 8.51
C LEU A 17 -14.52 1.56 8.91
N LEU A 18 -13.49 1.46 8.08
CA LEU A 18 -12.34 0.58 8.31
C LEU A 18 -11.11 1.33 8.83
N GLY A 19 -10.99 2.61 8.49
CA GLY A 19 -9.82 3.41 8.87
C GLY A 19 -10.04 4.90 8.69
N THR A 20 -9.22 5.68 9.39
CA THR A 20 -9.20 7.15 9.30
C THR A 20 -7.77 7.63 9.13
N GLY A 21 -7.54 8.47 8.12
CA GLY A 21 -6.27 9.19 7.93
C GLY A 21 -6.35 10.59 8.53
N GLY A 22 -5.41 11.48 8.19
CA GLY A 22 -5.46 12.89 8.58
C GLY A 22 -6.74 13.57 8.07
N PHE A 23 -6.91 13.57 6.74
CA PHE A 23 -8.02 14.22 6.05
C PHE A 23 -9.06 13.25 5.45
N SER A 24 -8.77 11.96 5.41
CA SER A 24 -9.60 10.97 4.71
C SER A 24 -10.18 9.91 5.64
N THR A 25 -11.20 9.21 5.14
CA THR A 25 -11.74 7.98 5.73
C THR A 25 -11.76 6.88 4.68
N VAL A 26 -11.62 5.64 5.13
CA VAL A 26 -11.68 4.43 4.31
C VAL A 26 -12.83 3.57 4.79
N HIS A 27 -13.72 3.19 3.88
CA HIS A 27 -14.90 2.38 4.17
C HIS A 27 -14.91 1.13 3.31
N SER A 28 -15.49 0.05 3.82
CA SER A 28 -15.84 -1.08 2.97
C SER A 28 -16.90 -0.66 1.96
N VAL A 29 -16.92 -1.33 0.80
CA VAL A 29 -17.92 -1.07 -0.22
C VAL A 29 -18.39 -2.36 -0.85
N ASP A 30 -19.68 -2.46 -1.10
CA ASP A 30 -20.27 -3.47 -1.96
C ASP A 30 -20.50 -2.85 -3.34
N LEU A 31 -20.01 -3.53 -4.36
CA LEU A 31 -20.08 -3.07 -5.75
C LEU A 31 -21.16 -3.84 -6.51
N SER A 32 -21.78 -3.19 -7.48
CA SER A 32 -22.69 -3.86 -8.41
C SER A 32 -21.95 -4.92 -9.26
N TYR A 33 -22.67 -5.96 -9.69
CA TYR A 33 -22.10 -7.02 -10.53
C TYR A 33 -21.42 -6.48 -11.81
N MET A 34 -22.01 -5.46 -12.44
CA MET A 34 -21.44 -4.83 -13.63
C MET A 34 -20.06 -4.23 -13.34
N LYS A 35 -19.88 -3.56 -12.20
CA LYS A 35 -18.59 -3.00 -11.81
C LYS A 35 -17.57 -4.06 -11.41
N LEU A 36 -18.01 -5.18 -10.85
CA LEU A 36 -17.10 -6.30 -10.59
C LEU A 36 -16.54 -6.89 -11.90
N ALA A 37 -17.34 -6.95 -12.96
CA ALA A 37 -16.87 -7.41 -14.28
C ALA A 37 -15.89 -6.41 -14.92
N GLU A 38 -16.17 -5.11 -14.87
CA GLU A 38 -15.23 -4.08 -15.35
C GLU A 38 -13.87 -4.14 -14.62
N ILE A 39 -13.90 -4.41 -13.31
CA ILE A 39 -12.68 -4.59 -12.52
C ILE A 39 -11.89 -5.83 -12.96
N ASP A 40 -12.56 -6.94 -13.26
CA ASP A 40 -11.90 -8.15 -13.77
C ASP A 40 -11.18 -7.89 -15.09
N ASP A 41 -11.86 -7.21 -16.02
CA ASP A 41 -11.30 -6.85 -17.31
C ASP A 41 -10.08 -5.93 -17.14
N TYR A 42 -10.20 -4.91 -16.27
CA TYR A 42 -9.10 -4.01 -15.92
C TYR A 42 -7.90 -4.78 -15.35
N LEU A 43 -8.12 -5.69 -14.40
CA LEU A 43 -7.06 -6.50 -13.80
C LEU A 43 -6.36 -7.39 -14.83
N ALA A 44 -7.12 -8.04 -15.71
CA ALA A 44 -6.58 -8.88 -16.78
C ALA A 44 -5.70 -8.08 -17.77
N GLU A 45 -6.04 -6.82 -18.03
CA GLU A 45 -5.21 -5.92 -18.85
C GLU A 45 -3.91 -5.52 -18.14
N GLN A 46 -3.96 -5.21 -16.84
CA GLN A 46 -2.77 -4.87 -16.05
C GLN A 46 -1.78 -6.04 -16.00
N GLU A 47 -2.25 -7.27 -15.81
CA GLU A 47 -1.40 -8.47 -15.80
C GLU A 47 -0.67 -8.70 -17.13
N LYS A 48 -1.36 -8.46 -18.25
CA LYS A 48 -0.76 -8.55 -19.60
C LYS A 48 0.35 -7.50 -19.78
N SER A 49 0.08 -6.25 -19.36
CA SER A 49 1.06 -5.15 -19.44
C SER A 49 2.30 -5.42 -18.59
N PHE A 50 2.12 -5.98 -17.38
CA PHE A 50 3.24 -6.34 -16.50
C PHE A 50 4.05 -7.50 -17.08
N SER A 51 3.40 -8.54 -17.59
CA SER A 51 4.07 -9.73 -18.14
C SER A 51 4.94 -9.42 -19.37
N GLN A 52 4.55 -8.43 -20.19
CA GLN A 52 5.36 -7.96 -21.31
C GLN A 52 6.59 -7.17 -20.87
N THR A 53 6.50 -6.43 -19.76
CA THR A 53 7.60 -5.63 -19.21
C THR A 53 8.68 -6.52 -18.55
N VAL A 54 8.29 -7.69 -18.02
CA VAL A 54 9.16 -8.61 -17.26
C VAL A 54 9.91 -9.63 -18.14
N GLN A 55 9.61 -9.72 -19.44
CA GLN A 55 10.37 -10.59 -20.38
C GLN A 55 11.83 -10.15 -20.60
N GLN A 56 12.30 -9.11 -19.91
CA GLN A 56 13.70 -8.65 -19.92
C GLN A 56 14.50 -8.98 -18.64
N THR A 57 13.94 -9.74 -17.67
CA THR A 57 14.68 -10.09 -16.44
C THR A 57 14.99 -11.59 -16.30
N SER A 58 16.09 -11.87 -15.59
CA SER A 58 16.82 -13.15 -15.61
C SER A 58 16.06 -14.38 -15.03
N PRO A 59 16.44 -15.61 -15.41
CA PRO A 59 15.75 -16.86 -15.07
C PRO A 59 15.54 -17.15 -13.58
N GLU A 60 16.35 -16.57 -12.68
CA GLU A 60 16.23 -16.78 -11.23
C GLU A 60 14.92 -16.21 -10.66
N GLN A 61 14.35 -15.17 -11.29
CA GLN A 61 13.06 -14.58 -10.89
C GLN A 61 11.87 -15.47 -11.29
N GLN A 62 12.06 -16.42 -12.21
CA GLN A 62 11.01 -17.37 -12.61
C GLN A 62 10.87 -18.54 -11.62
N MET A 63 11.94 -18.88 -10.89
CA MET A 63 11.97 -20.01 -9.95
C MET A 63 11.17 -19.75 -8.66
N THR A 64 11.09 -18.50 -8.22
CA THR A 64 10.39 -18.10 -6.97
C THR A 64 8.86 -18.20 -7.05
N ARG A 65 8.29 -18.42 -8.25
CA ARG A 65 6.83 -18.51 -8.45
C ARG A 65 6.23 -19.90 -8.22
N ARG A 66 7.04 -20.97 -8.19
CA ARG A 66 6.52 -22.36 -8.16
C ARG A 66 6.28 -22.95 -6.76
N LEU A 67 6.64 -22.27 -5.67
CA LEU A 67 6.64 -22.87 -4.32
C LEU A 67 5.40 -22.58 -3.45
N ASN A 68 4.48 -21.71 -3.85
CA ASN A 68 3.38 -21.28 -2.96
C ASN A 68 1.97 -21.80 -3.31
N PHE A 69 1.85 -22.73 -4.26
CA PHE A 69 0.54 -23.28 -4.66
C PHE A 69 0.52 -24.79 -4.50
N ARG A 70 0.24 -25.25 -3.27
CA ARG A 70 -0.33 -26.58 -2.99
C ARG A 70 -0.81 -26.63 -1.55
N ASP A 71 -2.06 -26.23 -1.34
CA ASP A 71 -3.08 -26.99 -0.59
C ASP A 71 -4.25 -26.08 -0.18
N SER A 72 -5.32 -26.10 -0.97
CA SER A 72 -6.66 -25.75 -0.50
C SER A 72 -7.71 -26.30 -1.46
N SER A 73 -8.78 -26.87 -0.91
CA SER A 73 -9.86 -27.57 -1.62
C SER A 73 -10.78 -26.60 -2.39
N GLU A 74 -11.49 -27.11 -3.41
CA GLU A 74 -12.41 -26.36 -4.29
C GLU A 74 -13.45 -25.49 -3.56
N ALA A 75 -14.01 -25.94 -2.43
CA ALA A 75 -14.95 -25.16 -1.63
C ALA A 75 -14.30 -23.95 -0.92
N THR A 76 -12.99 -24.02 -0.67
CA THR A 76 -12.21 -22.90 -0.14
C THR A 76 -11.89 -21.90 -1.24
N LEU A 77 -11.65 -22.38 -2.47
CA LEU A 77 -11.41 -21.53 -3.64
C LEU A 77 -12.62 -20.68 -4.00
N GLU A 78 -13.85 -21.19 -3.90
CA GLU A 78 -15.07 -20.42 -4.23
C GLU A 78 -15.42 -19.39 -3.15
N ALA A 79 -15.21 -19.73 -1.87
CA ALA A 79 -15.30 -18.77 -0.76
C ALA A 79 -14.14 -17.74 -0.80
N CYS A 80 -12.94 -18.15 -1.22
CA CYS A 80 -11.83 -17.26 -1.54
C CYS A 80 -12.15 -16.39 -2.75
N TYR A 81 -12.82 -16.90 -3.78
CA TYR A 81 -13.20 -16.17 -5.00
C TYR A 81 -14.21 -15.05 -4.69
N HIS A 82 -15.15 -15.30 -3.78
CA HIS A 82 -16.05 -14.26 -3.26
C HIS A 82 -15.38 -13.34 -2.22
N ALA A 83 -14.37 -13.82 -1.48
CA ALA A 83 -13.55 -12.99 -0.59
C ALA A 83 -12.46 -12.18 -1.35
N GLU A 84 -12.11 -12.58 -2.57
CA GLU A 84 -11.02 -12.05 -3.43
C GLU A 84 -11.36 -10.67 -4.03
N LYS A 85 -12.57 -10.18 -3.79
CA LYS A 85 -13.08 -8.91 -4.30
C LYS A 85 -13.70 -8.04 -3.21
N ALA A 86 -13.04 -7.98 -2.06
CA ALA A 86 -13.40 -6.98 -1.08
C ALA A 86 -12.77 -5.64 -1.52
N HIS A 87 -13.60 -4.62 -1.71
CA HIS A 87 -13.18 -3.31 -2.19
C HIS A 87 -13.25 -2.31 -1.03
N VAL A 88 -12.49 -1.22 -1.14
CA VAL A 88 -12.64 -0.08 -0.24
C VAL A 88 -12.75 1.22 -1.00
N VAL A 89 -13.46 2.17 -0.41
CA VAL A 89 -13.50 3.54 -0.90
C VAL A 89 -12.79 4.47 0.08
N LYS A 90 -11.82 5.23 -0.44
CA LYS A 90 -11.18 6.33 0.29
C LYS A 90 -11.82 7.64 -0.15
N ARG A 91 -12.21 8.49 0.81
CA ARG A 91 -12.81 9.81 0.55
C ARG A 91 -12.42 10.82 1.61
N LEU A 92 -12.54 12.11 1.30
CA LEU A 92 -12.34 13.20 2.26
C LEU A 92 -13.38 13.15 3.40
N LYS A 93 -12.95 13.48 4.61
CA LYS A 93 -13.81 13.56 5.80
C LYS A 93 -14.86 14.67 5.64
N PRO A 94 -16.13 14.46 6.02
CA PRO A 94 -17.13 15.53 6.08
C PRO A 94 -16.71 16.69 7.00
N SER A 95 -15.93 16.40 8.06
CA SER A 95 -15.42 17.39 9.01
C SER A 95 -14.40 18.37 8.40
N LEU A 96 -13.88 18.12 7.19
CA LEU A 96 -13.03 19.10 6.51
C LEU A 96 -13.76 20.41 6.24
N LYS A 97 -15.09 20.38 6.07
CA LYS A 97 -15.91 21.57 5.79
C LYS A 97 -15.83 22.65 6.88
N SER A 98 -15.44 22.28 8.10
CA SER A 98 -15.27 23.22 9.22
C SER A 98 -13.85 23.81 9.30
N LEU A 99 -12.90 23.36 8.48
CA LEU A 99 -11.54 23.87 8.45
C LEU A 99 -11.40 25.06 7.49
N PRO A 100 -10.32 25.86 7.60
CA PRO A 100 -10.07 26.95 6.66
C PRO A 100 -10.04 26.48 5.19
N PRO A 101 -10.51 27.28 4.22
CA PRO A 101 -10.59 26.89 2.80
C PRO A 101 -9.28 26.35 2.23
N HIS A 102 -8.15 26.98 2.54
CA HIS A 102 -6.83 26.53 2.07
C HIS A 102 -6.46 25.11 2.54
N VAL A 103 -6.93 24.66 3.71
CA VAL A 103 -6.70 23.29 4.21
C VAL A 103 -7.58 22.30 3.44
N GLN A 104 -8.81 22.70 3.10
CA GLN A 104 -9.72 21.89 2.30
C GLN A 104 -9.17 21.69 0.89
N GLU A 105 -8.69 22.77 0.26
CA GLU A 105 -8.03 22.75 -1.05
C GLU A 105 -6.78 21.89 -1.04
N MET A 106 -5.91 22.04 -0.03
CA MET A 106 -4.73 21.20 0.13
C MET A 106 -5.10 19.70 0.23
N ALA A 107 -6.11 19.35 1.04
CA ALA A 107 -6.55 17.96 1.17
C ALA A 107 -7.15 17.39 -0.12
N ALA A 108 -7.90 18.21 -0.86
CA ALA A 108 -8.46 17.88 -2.16
C ALA A 108 -7.35 17.63 -3.20
N GLU A 109 -6.35 18.50 -3.26
CA GLU A 109 -5.20 18.33 -4.14
C GLU A 109 -4.35 17.12 -3.75
N ASP A 110 -4.10 16.87 -2.47
CA ASP A 110 -3.40 15.66 -2.02
C ASP A 110 -4.12 14.38 -2.47
N LEU A 111 -5.46 14.36 -2.41
CA LEU A 111 -6.24 13.20 -2.87
C LEU A 111 -6.15 13.01 -4.39
N LYS A 112 -6.18 14.10 -5.18
CA LYS A 112 -5.95 14.02 -6.64
C LYS A 112 -4.56 13.51 -6.97
N HIS A 113 -3.55 14.00 -6.26
CA HIS A 113 -2.16 13.55 -6.43
C HIS A 113 -2.01 12.06 -6.14
N GLU A 114 -2.64 11.57 -5.06
CA GLU A 114 -2.66 10.15 -4.72
C GLU A 114 -3.28 9.30 -5.82
N VAL A 115 -4.45 9.69 -6.36
CA VAL A 115 -5.09 8.98 -7.49
C VAL A 115 -4.16 8.95 -8.70
N LYS A 116 -3.55 10.08 -9.05
CA LYS A 116 -2.66 10.17 -10.21
C LYS A 116 -1.46 9.23 -10.08
N LEU A 117 -0.81 9.23 -8.91
CA LEU A 117 0.31 8.33 -8.66
C LEU A 117 -0.14 6.87 -8.73
N LEU A 118 -1.20 6.48 -8.01
CA LEU A 118 -1.66 5.09 -8.00
C LEU A 118 -2.08 4.59 -9.38
N SER A 119 -2.66 5.45 -10.22
CA SER A 119 -3.07 5.08 -11.58
C SER A 119 -1.90 4.73 -12.49
N GLU A 120 -0.73 5.33 -12.24
CA GLU A 120 0.51 5.08 -12.99
C GLU A 120 1.29 3.88 -12.44
N LEU A 121 1.05 3.50 -11.17
CA LEU A 121 1.81 2.50 -10.43
C LEU A 121 1.08 1.17 -10.25
N SER A 122 -0.20 1.09 -10.65
CA SER A 122 -1.12 -0.01 -10.32
C SER A 122 -0.69 -1.40 -10.84
N SER A 123 0.25 -1.45 -11.78
CA SER A 123 0.81 -2.69 -12.33
C SER A 123 1.80 -3.41 -11.41
N HIS A 124 2.31 -2.76 -10.35
CA HIS A 124 3.31 -3.37 -9.47
C HIS A 124 2.66 -4.31 -8.42
N PRO A 125 3.12 -5.57 -8.27
CA PRO A 125 2.45 -6.57 -7.44
C PRO A 125 2.47 -6.28 -5.92
N ASN A 126 3.34 -5.37 -5.48
CA ASN A 126 3.47 -4.98 -4.08
C ASN A 126 3.04 -3.53 -3.81
N ILE A 127 2.26 -2.93 -4.72
CA ILE A 127 1.57 -1.65 -4.50
C ILE A 127 0.06 -1.93 -4.50
N VAL A 128 -0.70 -1.22 -3.67
CA VAL A 128 -2.15 -1.35 -3.63
C VAL A 128 -2.75 -0.99 -4.98
N THR A 129 -3.69 -1.81 -5.45
CA THR A 129 -4.33 -1.57 -6.74
C THR A 129 -5.42 -0.50 -6.59
N ILE A 130 -5.37 0.53 -7.44
CA ILE A 130 -6.51 1.42 -7.70
C ILE A 130 -7.35 0.84 -8.84
N TYR A 131 -8.65 0.76 -8.60
CA TYR A 131 -9.62 0.34 -9.60
C TYR A 131 -10.22 1.53 -10.34
N GLY A 132 -10.45 2.64 -9.63
CA GLY A 132 -11.07 3.81 -10.24
C GLY A 132 -11.47 4.90 -9.28
N VAL A 133 -12.18 5.89 -9.82
CA VAL A 133 -12.67 7.06 -9.09
C VAL A 133 -14.13 7.31 -9.39
N SER A 134 -14.79 8.06 -8.51
CA SER A 134 -16.15 8.52 -8.75
C SER A 134 -16.23 9.49 -9.94
N SER A 135 -17.38 9.54 -10.62
CA SER A 135 -17.67 10.57 -11.61
C SER A 135 -17.47 11.98 -11.05
N ASN A 136 -16.91 12.86 -11.87
CA ASN A 136 -16.54 14.23 -11.52
C ASN A 136 -15.51 14.37 -10.38
N PHE A 137 -14.73 13.31 -10.10
CA PHE A 137 -13.70 13.33 -9.06
C PHE A 137 -12.66 14.44 -9.27
N TRP A 138 -12.30 14.74 -10.51
CA TRP A 138 -11.26 15.72 -10.82
C TRP A 138 -11.71 17.17 -10.60
N GLU A 139 -13.00 17.42 -10.79
CA GLU A 139 -13.67 18.71 -10.60
C GLU A 139 -14.04 18.95 -9.13
N ALA A 140 -14.51 17.90 -8.45
CA ALA A 140 -15.03 17.98 -7.08
C ALA A 140 -14.55 16.79 -6.20
N PRO A 141 -13.24 16.66 -5.93
CA PRO A 141 -12.68 15.54 -5.16
C PRO A 141 -13.21 15.47 -3.73
N GLU A 142 -13.69 16.59 -3.18
CA GLU A 142 -14.28 16.66 -1.84
C GLU A 142 -15.64 15.97 -1.73
N LYS A 143 -16.30 15.73 -2.88
CA LYS A 143 -17.53 14.95 -2.99
C LYS A 143 -17.28 13.54 -3.53
N GLY A 144 -16.09 13.30 -4.07
CA GLY A 144 -15.73 12.06 -4.73
C GLY A 144 -15.10 11.02 -3.81
N PHE A 145 -14.74 9.89 -4.42
CA PHE A 145 -13.97 8.82 -3.80
C PHE A 145 -13.05 8.15 -4.83
N LEU A 146 -12.04 7.44 -4.33
CA LEU A 146 -11.30 6.45 -5.11
C LEU A 146 -11.58 5.04 -4.57
N CYS A 147 -11.71 4.09 -5.48
CA CYS A 147 -11.95 2.68 -5.21
C CYS A 147 -10.62 1.91 -5.29
N LEU A 148 -10.31 1.17 -4.23
CA LEU A 148 -9.05 0.47 -4.04
C LEU A 148 -9.27 -1.00 -3.66
N GLU A 149 -8.24 -1.81 -3.84
CA GLU A 149 -8.12 -3.13 -3.24
C GLU A 149 -8.28 -3.05 -1.71
N ARG A 150 -9.08 -3.96 -1.14
CA ARG A 150 -9.13 -4.11 0.32
C ARG A 150 -7.99 -4.99 0.79
N LEU A 151 -7.23 -4.45 1.73
CA LEU A 151 -6.24 -5.21 2.48
C LEU A 151 -6.91 -5.88 3.68
N VAL A 152 -6.53 -7.14 3.93
CA VAL A 152 -7.05 -7.98 5.02
C VAL A 152 -6.56 -7.44 6.36
N GLU A 153 -5.26 -7.20 6.48
CA GLU A 153 -4.63 -6.77 7.72
C GLU A 153 -3.42 -5.87 7.46
N PRO A 154 -3.36 -4.68 8.07
CA PRO A 154 -2.16 -3.85 8.13
C PRO A 154 -0.99 -4.54 8.88
N LEU A 155 0.24 -4.30 8.44
CA LEU A 155 1.43 -4.96 8.98
C LEU A 155 1.71 -4.61 10.45
N ASP A 156 1.32 -3.41 10.92
CA ASP A 156 1.46 -3.04 12.33
C ASP A 156 0.63 -3.93 13.27
N LYS A 157 -0.56 -4.35 12.84
CA LYS A 157 -1.40 -5.32 13.56
C LYS A 157 -0.79 -6.72 13.51
N ALA A 158 -0.30 -7.15 12.35
CA ALA A 158 0.38 -8.44 12.19
C ALA A 158 1.63 -8.54 13.08
N LEU A 159 2.45 -7.50 13.13
CA LEU A 159 3.62 -7.40 14.02
C LEU A 159 3.22 -7.53 15.50
N ALA A 160 2.16 -6.86 15.92
CA ALA A 160 1.66 -6.96 17.29
C ALA A 160 1.18 -8.38 17.64
N LYS A 161 0.57 -9.09 16.68
CA LYS A 161 0.18 -10.50 16.83
C LYS A 161 1.41 -11.41 16.93
N TRP A 162 2.36 -11.28 16.00
CA TRP A 162 3.60 -12.07 16.01
C TRP A 162 4.42 -11.85 17.29
N LYS A 163 4.44 -10.63 17.83
CA LYS A 163 5.09 -10.33 19.11
C LYS A 163 4.48 -11.12 20.28
N LYS A 164 3.15 -11.19 20.34
CA LYS A 164 2.42 -11.95 21.37
C LYS A 164 2.68 -13.45 21.24
N GLU A 165 2.65 -13.97 20.01
CA GLU A 165 2.94 -15.37 19.70
C GLU A 165 4.37 -15.75 20.09
N ALA A 166 5.36 -14.90 19.75
CA ALA A 166 6.76 -15.11 20.12
C ALA A 166 7.00 -15.11 21.64
N SER A 167 6.15 -14.40 22.39
CA SER A 167 6.21 -14.34 23.86
C SER A 167 5.52 -15.52 24.54
N SER A 168 4.75 -16.34 23.80
CA SER A 168 3.91 -17.41 24.33
C SER A 168 4.69 -18.74 24.43
N GLY A 169 5.12 -19.11 25.64
CA GLY A 169 5.15 -20.49 26.18
C GLY A 169 5.83 -21.68 25.46
N ILE A 170 6.48 -21.56 24.30
CA ILE A 170 7.10 -22.72 23.61
C ILE A 170 8.36 -23.21 24.38
N LYS A 171 8.66 -24.52 24.40
CA LYS A 171 9.87 -25.09 25.06
C LYS A 171 11.17 -24.46 24.51
N ILE A 172 12.14 -24.16 25.38
CA ILE A 172 13.36 -23.36 25.10
C ILE A 172 14.20 -23.89 23.91
N LEU A 173 14.39 -25.20 23.78
CA LEU A 173 15.27 -25.79 22.76
C LEU A 173 14.71 -25.69 21.32
N THR A 174 13.38 -25.77 21.17
CA THR A 174 12.69 -25.58 19.87
C THR A 174 12.55 -24.11 19.47
N ARG A 175 12.85 -23.15 20.37
CA ARG A 175 12.63 -21.71 20.09
C ARG A 175 13.60 -21.13 19.08
N ARG A 176 14.87 -21.53 19.07
CA ARG A 176 15.89 -20.80 18.28
C ARG A 176 15.74 -21.02 16.78
N HIS A 177 15.65 -22.27 16.33
CA HIS A 177 15.45 -22.57 14.91
C HIS A 177 14.12 -22.02 14.41
N LEU A 178 13.03 -22.23 15.15
CA LEU A 178 11.72 -21.68 14.78
C LEU A 178 11.72 -20.15 14.72
N ALA A 179 12.40 -19.46 15.66
CA ALA A 179 12.51 -18.00 15.62
C ALA A 179 13.29 -17.52 14.38
N GLN A 180 14.36 -18.21 14.00
CA GLN A 180 15.13 -17.92 12.79
C GLN A 180 14.31 -18.16 11.52
N GLU A 181 13.56 -19.26 11.45
CA GLU A 181 12.68 -19.57 10.32
C GLU A 181 11.56 -18.53 10.19
N LEU A 182 10.91 -18.16 11.30
CA LEU A 182 9.87 -17.13 11.29
C LEU A 182 10.43 -15.75 10.92
N GLN A 183 11.64 -15.42 11.36
CA GLN A 183 12.32 -14.20 10.96
C GLN A 183 12.64 -14.21 9.46
N ALA A 184 13.20 -15.31 8.95
CA ALA A 184 13.49 -15.48 7.53
C ALA A 184 12.20 -15.34 6.70
N LYS A 185 11.10 -15.92 7.16
CA LYS A 185 9.78 -15.78 6.53
C LYS A 185 9.30 -14.33 6.50
N ARG A 186 9.43 -13.57 7.60
CA ARG A 186 9.09 -12.13 7.60
C ARG A 186 9.96 -11.33 6.62
N ILE A 187 11.23 -11.65 6.49
CA ILE A 187 12.12 -10.99 5.51
C ILE A 187 11.67 -11.34 4.09
N GLN A 188 11.39 -12.61 3.82
CA GLN A 188 11.01 -13.11 2.51
C GLN A 188 9.64 -12.60 2.05
N ASP A 189 8.64 -12.63 2.93
CA ASP A 189 7.24 -12.33 2.60
C ASP A 189 6.90 -10.85 2.75
N VAL A 190 7.72 -10.07 3.49
CA VAL A 190 7.45 -8.65 3.76
C VAL A 190 8.59 -7.75 3.32
N ALA A 191 9.79 -7.90 3.89
CA ALA A 191 10.87 -6.94 3.67
C ALA A 191 11.31 -6.88 2.20
N ILE A 192 11.53 -8.03 1.56
CA ILE A 192 11.94 -8.11 0.15
C ILE A 192 10.86 -7.51 -0.78
N PRO A 193 9.57 -7.90 -0.68
CA PRO A 193 8.50 -7.29 -1.46
C PRO A 193 8.34 -5.78 -1.28
N VAL A 194 8.44 -5.28 -0.03
CA VAL A 194 8.41 -3.83 0.25
C VAL A 194 9.61 -3.14 -0.38
N ALA A 195 10.81 -3.71 -0.28
CA ALA A 195 12.01 -3.15 -0.93
C ALA A 195 11.86 -3.09 -2.45
N ARG A 196 11.24 -4.09 -3.08
CA ARG A 196 10.94 -4.09 -4.52
C ARG A 196 9.97 -2.97 -4.90
N ALA A 197 8.91 -2.77 -4.13
CA ALA A 197 8.00 -1.63 -4.35
C ALA A 197 8.73 -0.29 -4.21
N MET A 198 9.55 -0.12 -3.19
CA MET A 198 10.31 1.12 -2.98
C MET A 198 11.31 1.39 -4.11
N ALA A 199 12.05 0.36 -4.55
CA ALA A 199 12.94 0.47 -5.69
C ALA A 199 12.19 0.87 -6.97
N PHE A 200 11.03 0.25 -7.21
CA PHE A 200 10.16 0.62 -8.33
C PHE A 200 9.70 2.09 -8.26
N LEU A 201 9.33 2.61 -7.09
CA LEU A 201 8.99 4.02 -6.92
C LEU A 201 10.18 4.93 -7.25
N HIS A 202 11.36 4.59 -6.75
CA HIS A 202 12.59 5.38 -6.96
C HIS A 202 12.96 5.40 -8.46
N ASP A 203 12.82 4.29 -9.17
CA ASP A 203 13.03 4.20 -10.64
C ASP A 203 12.03 5.08 -11.42
N HIS A 204 10.83 5.31 -10.87
CA HIS A 204 9.82 6.21 -11.44
C HIS A 204 9.94 7.66 -10.92
N ASN A 205 11.03 7.95 -10.21
CA ASN A 205 11.35 9.21 -9.58
C ASN A 205 10.31 9.68 -8.55
N ILE A 206 9.80 8.74 -7.76
CA ILE A 206 8.80 8.98 -6.72
C ILE A 206 9.40 8.66 -5.35
N ILE A 207 9.36 9.61 -4.43
CA ILE A 207 9.70 9.42 -3.02
C ILE A 207 8.40 9.18 -2.22
N PHE A 208 8.39 8.20 -1.32
CA PHE A 208 7.19 7.78 -0.58
C PHE A 208 6.94 8.59 0.70
N ARG A 209 8.00 8.88 1.47
CA ARG A 209 8.04 9.79 2.65
C ARG A 209 7.29 9.39 3.92
N ASP A 210 6.56 8.28 3.94
CA ASP A 210 5.93 7.77 5.18
C ASP A 210 5.92 6.23 5.22
N LEU A 211 7.06 5.62 4.87
CA LEU A 211 7.19 4.17 4.95
C LEU A 211 7.20 3.72 6.41
N LYS A 212 6.21 2.92 6.77
CA LYS A 212 6.00 2.34 8.10
C LYS A 212 5.12 1.10 8.01
N PRO A 213 5.08 0.23 9.03
CA PRO A 213 4.19 -0.91 9.04
C PRO A 213 2.71 -0.57 8.87
N GLY A 214 2.26 0.58 9.38
CA GLY A 214 0.88 1.05 9.21
C GLY A 214 0.50 1.42 7.76
N ASN A 215 1.48 1.54 6.85
CA ASN A 215 1.27 1.81 5.42
C ASN A 215 1.65 0.60 4.55
N CYS A 216 1.83 -0.58 5.16
CA CYS A 216 1.99 -1.87 4.48
C CYS A 216 0.86 -2.79 4.94
N GLY A 217 0.24 -3.56 4.05
CA GLY A 217 -0.86 -4.44 4.43
C GLY A 217 -0.98 -5.66 3.52
N PHE A 218 -1.48 -6.75 4.06
CA PHE A 218 -1.64 -8.00 3.33
C PHE A 218 -2.94 -8.00 2.53
N GLY A 219 -2.84 -8.28 1.23
CA GLY A 219 -4.00 -8.60 0.40
C GLY A 219 -4.57 -9.99 0.74
N THR A 220 -5.66 -10.37 0.08
CA THR A 220 -6.36 -11.65 0.28
C THR A 220 -5.50 -12.87 0.02
N ALA A 221 -4.57 -12.78 -0.95
CA ALA A 221 -3.59 -13.82 -1.27
C ALA A 221 -2.39 -13.88 -0.30
N GLY A 222 -2.40 -13.10 0.79
CA GLY A 222 -1.29 -13.02 1.74
C GLY A 222 -0.07 -12.26 1.20
N ILE A 223 -0.22 -11.56 0.07
CA ILE A 223 0.84 -10.74 -0.55
C ILE A 223 0.81 -9.35 0.08
N ILE A 224 1.97 -8.85 0.53
CA ILE A 224 2.09 -7.50 1.07
C ILE A 224 1.96 -6.44 -0.03
N ARG A 225 1.20 -5.39 0.26
CA ARG A 225 1.00 -4.19 -0.55
C ARG A 225 1.43 -2.95 0.23
N LEU A 226 2.17 -2.06 -0.42
CA LEU A 226 2.38 -0.69 0.02
C LEU A 226 1.12 0.13 -0.31
N PHE A 227 0.61 0.91 0.64
CA PHE A 227 -0.58 1.73 0.47
C PHE A 227 -0.44 3.09 1.17
N ASP A 228 -1.40 3.98 0.95
CA ASP A 228 -1.43 5.37 1.45
C ASP A 228 -0.34 6.27 0.86
N PHE A 229 -0.58 6.73 -0.37
CA PHE A 229 0.37 7.53 -1.14
C PHE A 229 0.17 9.04 -0.94
N GLY A 230 -0.61 9.46 0.07
CA GLY A 230 -0.93 10.87 0.30
C GLY A 230 0.31 11.77 0.50
N PHE A 231 1.40 11.20 1.03
CA PHE A 231 2.67 11.91 1.16
C PHE A 231 3.66 11.66 0.02
N ALA A 232 3.40 10.72 -0.89
CA ALA A 232 4.33 10.45 -1.98
C ALA A 232 4.42 11.66 -2.94
N ARG A 233 5.62 11.90 -3.49
CA ARG A 233 5.86 13.02 -4.44
C ARG A 233 6.81 12.59 -5.54
N ARG A 234 6.57 13.10 -6.75
CA ARG A 234 7.55 13.03 -7.84
C ARG A 234 8.67 14.03 -7.58
N ILE A 235 9.91 13.60 -7.72
CA ILE A 235 11.10 14.44 -7.64
C ILE A 235 11.89 14.31 -8.95
N ASP A 236 12.56 15.37 -9.39
CA ASP A 236 13.47 15.32 -10.54
C ASP A 236 14.85 14.74 -10.13
N PRO A 237 15.28 13.61 -10.73
CA PRO A 237 16.56 12.99 -10.37
C PRO A 237 17.77 13.88 -10.68
N LYS A 238 17.62 14.99 -11.41
CA LYS A 238 18.69 15.95 -11.67
C LYS A 238 18.91 16.97 -10.55
N LYS A 239 18.02 17.01 -9.54
CA LYS A 239 18.18 17.86 -8.34
C LYS A 239 18.34 17.02 -7.08
N THR A 240 19.17 15.97 -7.17
CA THR A 240 19.31 14.87 -6.19
C THR A 240 19.56 15.27 -4.74
N GLU A 241 19.94 16.51 -4.46
CA GLU A 241 20.32 16.94 -3.10
C GLU A 241 19.57 18.20 -2.62
N ASP A 242 18.69 18.81 -3.44
CA ASP A 242 18.10 20.14 -3.18
C ASP A 242 16.55 20.15 -3.29
N TYR A 243 15.91 19.14 -2.72
CA TYR A 243 14.46 19.13 -2.58
C TYR A 243 14.04 19.81 -1.29
N LYS A 244 13.65 21.09 -1.38
CA LYS A 244 12.95 21.76 -0.28
C LYS A 244 11.50 21.28 -0.23
N LEU A 245 11.34 20.03 0.17
CA LEU A 245 10.06 19.42 0.46
C LEU A 245 9.64 19.80 1.89
N THR A 246 8.35 19.70 2.18
CA THR A 246 7.83 19.95 3.52
C THR A 246 8.52 18.99 4.52
N GLY A 247 9.17 19.56 5.55
CA GLY A 247 9.75 18.82 6.67
C GLY A 247 8.69 18.35 7.67
N HIS A 248 9.09 17.52 8.64
CA HIS A 248 8.19 16.93 9.65
C HIS A 248 6.99 16.16 9.07
N ILE A 249 7.10 15.64 7.85
CA ILE A 249 6.10 14.76 7.24
C ILE A 249 6.43 13.31 7.56
N GLY A 250 5.37 12.52 7.80
CA GLY A 250 5.46 11.10 8.06
C GLY A 250 5.54 10.79 9.56
N THR A 251 5.79 9.54 9.87
CA THR A 251 5.73 9.04 11.25
C THR A 251 7.10 9.11 11.91
N LEU A 252 7.22 9.97 12.93
CA LEU A 252 8.47 10.33 13.62
C LEU A 252 9.45 9.16 13.84
N ARG A 253 8.93 8.00 14.25
CA ARG A 253 9.71 6.82 14.61
C ARG A 253 10.44 6.14 13.43
N TYR A 254 10.01 6.41 12.20
CA TYR A 254 10.60 5.91 10.95
C TYR A 254 11.20 7.03 10.11
N MET A 255 10.97 8.28 10.50
CA MET A 255 11.39 9.48 9.78
C MET A 255 12.92 9.60 9.79
N ALA A 256 13.50 9.91 8.63
CA ALA A 256 14.92 10.18 8.52
C ALA A 256 15.29 11.49 9.25
N PRO A 257 16.49 11.58 9.84
CA PRO A 257 16.90 12.76 10.62
C PRO A 257 16.87 14.04 9.78
N GLU A 258 17.27 14.01 8.51
CA GLU A 258 17.24 15.15 7.60
C GLU A 258 15.81 15.65 7.33
N VAL A 259 14.82 14.74 7.30
CA VAL A 259 13.39 15.09 7.17
C VAL A 259 12.88 15.73 8.48
N ALA A 260 13.32 15.21 9.63
CA ALA A 260 12.98 15.74 10.94
C ALA A 260 13.61 17.11 11.21
N SER A 261 14.81 17.38 10.66
CA SER A 261 15.49 18.67 10.73
C SER A 261 15.02 19.67 9.66
N SER A 262 14.05 19.29 8.81
CA SER A 262 13.59 20.09 7.67
C SER A 262 14.72 20.50 6.72
N GLU A 263 15.74 19.65 6.59
CA GLU A 263 16.82 19.78 5.62
C GLU A 263 16.35 19.33 4.23
N HIS A 264 17.19 19.50 3.20
CA HIS A 264 16.89 18.95 1.89
C HIS A 264 17.00 17.43 1.93
N TYR A 265 16.04 16.72 1.33
CA TYR A 265 16.00 15.26 1.38
C TYR A 265 15.48 14.66 0.08
N GLY A 266 15.93 13.44 -0.23
CA GLY A 266 15.57 12.69 -1.42
C GLY A 266 15.33 11.21 -1.11
N PHE A 267 15.56 10.34 -2.10
CA PHE A 267 15.39 8.89 -1.96
C PHE A 267 16.08 8.25 -0.74
N PRO A 268 17.24 8.72 -0.24
CA PRO A 268 17.85 8.17 0.99
C PRO A 268 16.95 8.22 2.23
N ALA A 269 16.03 9.18 2.31
CA ALA A 269 15.08 9.28 3.44
C ALA A 269 14.15 8.05 3.50
N ASP A 270 13.71 7.55 2.34
CA ASP A 270 12.92 6.32 2.24
C ASP A 270 13.73 5.09 2.62
N VAL A 271 15.03 5.07 2.31
CA VAL A 271 15.95 3.98 2.69
C VAL A 271 16.12 3.92 4.21
N HIS A 272 16.21 5.07 4.88
CA HIS A 272 16.20 5.15 6.34
C HIS A 272 14.91 4.57 6.91
N SER A 273 13.75 4.99 6.40
CA SER A 273 12.45 4.45 6.85
C SER A 273 12.33 2.94 6.62
N PHE A 274 12.87 2.42 5.51
CA PHE A 274 12.94 0.98 5.25
C PHE A 274 13.83 0.26 6.28
N ALA A 275 14.97 0.83 6.64
CA ALA A 275 15.85 0.25 7.66
C ALA A 275 15.13 0.14 9.02
N MET A 276 14.32 1.14 9.40
CA MET A 276 13.51 1.09 10.62
C MET A 276 12.41 0.02 10.55
N LEU A 277 11.74 -0.11 9.41
CA LEU A 277 10.76 -1.17 9.18
C LEU A 277 11.41 -2.57 9.24
N LEU A 278 12.57 -2.76 8.62
CA LEU A 278 13.32 -4.01 8.64
C LEU A 278 13.77 -4.35 10.07
N TRP A 279 14.21 -3.36 10.84
CA TRP A 279 14.57 -3.54 12.23
C TRP A 279 13.37 -4.05 13.05
N GLU A 280 12.19 -3.46 12.89
CA GLU A 280 10.98 -3.91 13.57
C GLU A 280 10.53 -5.32 13.14
N LEU A 281 10.68 -5.67 11.85
CA LEU A 281 10.44 -7.04 11.38
C LEU A 281 11.38 -8.05 12.06
N CYS A 282 12.64 -7.66 12.29
CA CYS A 282 13.62 -8.54 12.91
C CYS A 282 13.40 -8.69 14.42
N THR A 283 13.10 -7.59 15.11
CA THR A 283 13.04 -7.55 16.59
C THR A 283 11.64 -7.74 17.16
N LEU A 284 10.59 -7.55 16.34
CA LEU A 284 9.20 -7.42 16.79
C LEU A 284 9.00 -6.34 17.87
N GLN A 285 9.91 -5.35 17.90
CA GLN A 285 9.80 -4.17 18.75
C GLN A 285 9.56 -2.96 17.85
N LYS A 286 8.78 -2.00 18.35
CA LYS A 286 8.70 -0.69 17.70
C LYS A 286 10.06 0.00 17.84
N PRO A 287 10.60 0.67 16.80
CA PRO A 287 11.89 1.37 16.90
C PRO A 287 11.86 2.44 17.98
N PHE A 288 12.89 2.59 18.82
CA PHE A 288 12.95 3.55 19.95
C PHE A 288 11.84 3.37 21.00
#